data_AF-A0A4Y9EPE0-F1
#
_entry.id   AF-A0A4Y9EPE0-F1
#
_cell.length_a   1.000
_cell.length_b   1.000
_cell.length_c   1.000
_cell.angle_alpha   90.00
_cell.angle_beta   90.00
_cell.angle_gamma   90.00
#
_symmetry.space_group_name_H-M   'P 1'
#
loop_
_entity.id
_entity.type
_entity.pdbx_description
1 polymer ?
#
loop_
_entity_poly.entity_id
_entity_poly.type
_entity_poly.pdbx_seq_one_letter_code
_entity_poly.pdbx_strand_id
1 'polypeptide(L)'
;MRSLIIVALIALPACAQSKDKWPSLAPRAIESATPGSAAPAQPASVSAPAAAVIDANARLTVIGREVDTLETRWNLQSKATTTAVAAAKGSAPSSEVWSTAQLELTRLNQLGNQIDDMRVRLDRIAGDLAVAANGGADARASIAATGAMIARVQALGAQHSAAFRAADAALPR
;
A
#
# COMPACT_ATOMS: atom_id res chain seq x y z
N MET A 1 -114.00 30.50 -3.86
CA MET A 1 -113.13 31.59 -4.37
C MET A 1 -111.82 30.91 -4.78
N ARG A 2 -111.68 30.56 -6.06
CA ARG A 2 -111.02 31.36 -7.11
C ARG A 2 -109.53 31.62 -6.80
N SER A 3 -108.70 30.90 -7.56
CA SER A 3 -107.46 31.37 -8.22
C SER A 3 -106.10 30.95 -7.66
N LEU A 4 -105.31 30.38 -8.60
CA LEU A 4 -103.85 30.47 -8.80
C LEU A 4 -103.00 29.71 -7.75
N ILE A 5 -102.07 28.81 -8.11
CA ILE A 5 -100.98 28.96 -9.09
C ILE A 5 -100.63 27.59 -9.68
N ILE A 6 -100.62 27.55 -11.01
CA ILE A 6 -100.12 26.50 -11.90
C ILE A 6 -98.69 26.87 -12.29
N VAL A 7 -97.81 25.86 -12.39
CA VAL A 7 -96.53 25.84 -13.14
C VAL A 7 -95.35 26.64 -12.59
N ALA A 8 -94.34 25.91 -12.10
CA ALA A 8 -92.92 26.15 -12.36
C ALA A 8 -92.09 24.96 -11.83
N LEU A 9 -92.22 23.81 -12.49
CA LEU A 9 -91.50 22.59 -12.11
C LEU A 9 -90.80 21.99 -13.34
N ILE A 10 -90.14 22.84 -14.14
CA ILE A 10 -89.25 22.40 -15.22
C ILE A 10 -88.19 23.48 -15.42
N ALA A 11 -86.94 23.13 -15.11
CA ALA A 11 -85.69 23.57 -15.75
C ALA A 11 -84.58 23.71 -14.71
N LEU A 12 -83.74 22.67 -14.61
CA LEU A 12 -82.29 22.75 -14.45
C LEU A 12 -81.74 21.32 -14.62
N PRO A 13 -81.60 20.82 -15.86
CA PRO A 13 -80.85 19.61 -16.09
C PRO A 13 -79.37 19.89 -15.82
N ALA A 14 -78.79 19.07 -14.95
CA ALA A 14 -77.39 18.67 -14.89
C ALA A 14 -76.35 19.53 -15.65
N CYS A 15 -75.67 20.43 -14.94
CA CYS A 15 -74.30 20.81 -15.30
C CYS A 15 -73.32 19.78 -14.74
N ALA A 16 -73.41 18.53 -15.22
CA ALA A 16 -72.28 17.61 -15.18
C ALA A 16 -71.59 17.73 -16.53
N GLN A 17 -70.86 18.83 -16.72
CA GLN A 17 -69.97 19.00 -17.86
C GLN A 17 -69.02 17.80 -17.89
N SER A 18 -68.95 17.16 -19.04
CA SER A 18 -68.31 15.87 -19.23
C SER A 18 -66.85 15.85 -18.75
N LYS A 19 -66.45 14.67 -18.27
CA LYS A 19 -65.09 14.33 -17.81
C LYS A 19 -64.15 14.14 -19.01
N ASP A 20 -64.28 14.98 -20.03
CA ASP A 20 -63.60 14.82 -21.30
C ASP A 20 -62.34 15.68 -21.34
N LYS A 21 -61.23 15.00 -21.04
CA LYS A 21 -59.91 15.20 -21.64
C LYS A 21 -59.52 16.65 -21.91
N TRP A 22 -58.90 17.28 -20.91
CA TRP A 22 -58.11 18.50 -21.09
C TRP A 22 -57.00 18.26 -22.13
N PRO A 23 -57.08 18.81 -23.35
CA PRO A 23 -56.06 18.57 -24.38
C PRO A 23 -54.70 19.15 -23.97
N SER A 24 -54.70 20.14 -23.07
CA SER A 24 -53.51 20.73 -22.45
C SER A 24 -52.77 19.78 -21.50
N LEU A 25 -53.44 18.73 -21.01
CA LEU A 25 -52.87 17.66 -20.19
C LEU A 25 -52.68 16.36 -20.98
N ALA A 26 -52.82 16.40 -22.32
CA ALA A 26 -52.45 15.26 -23.13
C ALA A 26 -50.95 15.00 -22.95
N PRO A 27 -50.52 13.78 -22.56
CA PRO A 27 -49.12 13.45 -22.40
C PRO A 27 -48.35 13.81 -23.66
N ARG A 28 -47.25 14.55 -23.51
CA ARG A 28 -46.41 14.89 -24.67
C ARG A 28 -45.76 13.60 -25.17
N ALA A 29 -45.48 13.48 -26.46
CA ALA A 29 -44.86 12.28 -27.05
C ALA A 29 -43.53 11.86 -26.37
N ILE A 30 -42.84 12.80 -25.72
CA ILE A 30 -41.62 12.55 -24.94
C ILE A 30 -41.89 11.92 -23.56
N GLU A 31 -43.11 12.06 -23.03
CA GLU A 31 -43.54 11.51 -21.73
C GLU A 31 -44.10 10.09 -21.87
N SER A 32 -44.57 9.72 -23.07
CA SER A 32 -44.96 8.35 -23.43
C SER A 32 -43.84 7.56 -24.10
N ALA A 33 -42.73 8.20 -24.45
CA ALA A 33 -41.50 7.49 -24.76
C ALA A 33 -41.10 6.69 -23.52
N THR A 34 -41.13 5.36 -23.63
CA THR A 34 -40.48 4.49 -22.64
C THR A 34 -39.09 5.07 -22.42
N PRO A 35 -38.69 5.44 -21.18
CA PRO A 35 -37.34 5.91 -20.95
C PRO A 35 -36.39 4.78 -21.32
N GLY A 36 -35.90 4.80 -22.57
CA GLY A 36 -34.77 4.02 -23.05
C GLY A 36 -33.46 4.57 -22.50
N SER A 37 -33.51 5.13 -21.29
CA SER A 37 -32.34 5.49 -20.51
C SER A 37 -32.06 4.30 -19.63
N ALA A 38 -31.21 3.41 -20.11
CA ALA A 38 -30.44 2.59 -19.19
C ALA A 38 -29.89 3.54 -18.12
N ALA A 39 -30.21 3.29 -16.84
CA ALA A 39 -29.62 4.05 -15.76
C ALA A 39 -28.10 4.12 -16.01
N PRO A 40 -27.45 5.30 -15.91
CA PRO A 40 -26.03 5.39 -16.13
C PRO A 40 -25.35 4.30 -15.31
N ALA A 41 -24.51 3.49 -15.98
CA ALA A 41 -23.85 2.36 -15.33
C ALA A 41 -23.24 2.85 -14.03
N GLN A 42 -23.69 2.27 -12.92
CA GLN A 42 -23.23 2.67 -11.60
C GLN A 42 -21.71 2.52 -11.60
N PRO A 43 -20.93 3.56 -11.24
CA PRO A 43 -19.48 3.47 -11.27
C PRO A 43 -19.06 2.25 -10.46
N ALA A 44 -18.17 1.43 -11.03
CA ALA A 44 -17.66 0.27 -10.32
C ALA A 44 -17.14 0.74 -8.95
N SER A 45 -17.66 0.16 -7.87
CA SER A 45 -17.17 0.46 -6.53
C SER A 45 -15.72 0.00 -6.44
N VAL A 46 -14.79 0.95 -6.28
CA VAL A 46 -13.39 0.61 -6.00
C VAL A 46 -13.32 0.11 -4.56
N SER A 47 -12.99 -1.17 -4.38
CA SER A 47 -12.74 -1.71 -3.05
C SER A 47 -11.58 -0.93 -2.42
N ALA A 48 -11.79 -0.35 -1.24
CA ALA A 48 -10.69 0.20 -0.47
C ALA A 48 -9.65 -0.91 -0.17
N PRO A 49 -8.34 -0.57 -0.10
CA PRO A 49 -7.33 -1.55 0.28
C PRO A 49 -7.61 -2.13 1.66
N ALA A 50 -7.40 -3.42 1.83
CA ALA A 50 -7.55 -4.06 3.14
C ALA A 50 -6.60 -3.43 4.16
N ALA A 51 -7.06 -3.26 5.41
CA ALA A 51 -6.27 -2.63 6.47
C ALA A 51 -4.91 -3.29 6.69
N ALA A 52 -4.82 -4.62 6.52
CA ALA A 52 -3.55 -5.37 6.59
C ALA A 52 -2.54 -4.95 5.51
N VAL A 53 -2.99 -4.63 4.29
CA VAL A 53 -2.13 -4.15 3.20
C VAL A 53 -1.64 -2.73 3.50
N ILE A 54 -2.50 -1.89 4.08
CA ILE A 54 -2.15 -0.53 4.51
C ILE A 54 -1.06 -0.57 5.61
N ASP A 55 -1.25 -1.40 6.64
CA ASP A 55 -0.26 -1.57 7.71
C ASP A 55 1.08 -2.09 7.17
N ALA A 56 1.05 -3.11 6.32
CA ALA A 56 2.25 -3.66 5.69
C ALA A 56 3.02 -2.60 4.89
N ASN A 57 2.33 -1.74 4.14
CA ASN A 57 2.95 -0.64 3.40
C ASN A 57 3.56 0.43 4.31
N ALA A 58 2.89 0.76 5.42
CA ALA A 58 3.42 1.70 6.41
C ALA A 58 4.72 1.16 7.04
N ARG A 59 4.71 -0.13 7.43
CA ARG A 59 5.90 -0.81 7.96
C ARG A 59 7.02 -0.91 6.94
N LEU A 60 6.70 -1.22 5.68
CA LEU A 60 7.69 -1.27 4.59
C LEU A 60 8.34 0.09 4.35
N THR A 61 7.58 1.18 4.47
CA THR A 61 8.12 2.55 4.36
C THR A 61 9.12 2.87 5.47
N VAL A 62 8.82 2.45 6.70
CA VAL A 62 9.76 2.59 7.84
C VAL A 62 11.03 1.78 7.60
N ILE A 63 10.89 0.50 7.24
CA ILE A 63 12.03 -0.37 6.95
C ILE A 63 12.87 0.19 5.80
N GLY A 64 12.27 0.77 4.76
CA GLY A 64 13.01 1.39 3.66
C GLY A 64 14.01 2.44 4.14
N ARG A 65 13.58 3.34 5.04
CA ARG A 65 14.47 4.36 5.63
C ARG A 65 15.57 3.77 6.51
N GLU A 66 15.24 2.71 7.25
CA GLU A 66 16.21 2.01 8.09
C GLU A 66 17.26 1.29 7.23
N VAL A 67 16.87 0.69 6.10
CA VAL A 67 17.78 0.10 5.11
C VAL A 67 18.69 1.18 4.52
N ASP A 68 18.18 2.36 4.16
CA ASP A 68 19.01 3.47 3.66
C ASP A 68 20.05 3.92 4.70
N THR A 69 19.63 4.01 5.97
CA THR A 69 20.50 4.35 7.09
C THR A 69 21.57 3.27 7.30
N LEU A 70 21.17 2.00 7.22
CA LEU A 70 22.05 0.85 7.38
C LEU A 70 23.08 0.77 6.24
N GLU A 71 22.69 1.02 4.99
CA GLU A 71 23.62 1.10 3.86
C GLU A 71 24.63 2.23 4.03
N THR A 72 24.21 3.39 4.51
CA THR A 72 25.12 4.51 4.77
C THR A 72 26.16 4.13 5.84
N ARG A 73 25.71 3.51 6.93
CA ARG A 73 26.60 3.03 8.01
C ARG A 73 27.52 1.91 7.53
N TRP A 74 27.02 0.98 6.74
CA TRP A 74 27.78 -0.07 6.09
C TRP A 74 28.92 0.49 5.24
N ASN A 75 28.61 1.45 4.36
CA ASN A 75 29.59 2.07 3.47
C ASN A 75 30.70 2.80 4.24
N LEU A 76 30.37 3.43 5.37
CA LEU A 76 31.37 4.06 6.24
C LEU A 76 32.23 3.03 6.97
N GLN A 77 31.60 2.04 7.61
CA GLN A 77 32.28 1.04 8.43
C GLN A 77 33.15 0.10 7.59
N SER A 78 32.70 -0.30 6.40
CA SER A 78 33.49 -1.11 5.47
C SER A 78 34.78 -0.40 5.05
N LYS A 79 34.72 0.90 4.77
CA LYS A 79 35.91 1.72 4.50
C LYS A 79 36.84 1.81 5.70
N ALA A 80 36.31 2.12 6.88
CA ALA A 80 37.09 2.18 8.12
C ALA A 80 37.81 0.85 8.41
N THR A 81 37.09 -0.27 8.28
CA THR A 81 37.63 -1.62 8.48
C THR A 81 38.71 -1.94 7.45
N THR A 82 38.48 -1.63 6.17
CA THR A 82 39.47 -1.85 5.11
C THR A 82 40.77 -1.07 5.39
N THR A 83 40.65 0.19 5.81
CA THR A 83 41.81 1.02 6.16
C THR A 83 42.56 0.46 7.39
N ALA A 84 41.84 0.09 8.44
CA ALA A 84 42.46 -0.45 9.66
C ALA A 84 43.17 -1.78 9.40
N VAL A 85 42.55 -2.68 8.64
CA VAL A 85 43.14 -3.97 8.26
C VAL A 85 44.38 -3.78 7.38
N ALA A 86 44.34 -2.84 6.43
CA ALA A 86 45.50 -2.52 5.60
C ALA A 86 46.68 -1.99 6.45
N ALA A 87 46.40 -1.13 7.43
CA ALA A 87 47.42 -0.62 8.36
C ALA A 87 47.99 -1.72 9.27
N ALA A 88 47.17 -2.67 9.71
CA ALA A 88 47.59 -3.78 10.56
C ALA A 88 48.37 -4.87 9.81
N LYS A 89 48.41 -4.83 8.48
CA LYS A 89 49.09 -5.84 7.67
C LYS A 89 50.59 -5.92 8.01
N GLY A 90 51.04 -7.09 8.44
CA GLY A 90 52.42 -7.33 8.86
C GLY A 90 52.77 -6.80 10.25
N SER A 91 51.81 -6.24 10.98
CA SER A 91 51.98 -5.89 12.39
C SER A 91 51.92 -7.14 13.28
N ALA A 92 52.60 -7.10 14.43
CA ALA A 92 52.48 -8.16 15.43
C ALA A 92 51.04 -8.20 16.02
N PRO A 93 50.49 -9.39 16.34
CA PRO A 93 49.15 -9.52 16.94
C PRO A 93 48.93 -8.76 18.25
N SER A 94 49.99 -8.35 18.95
CA SER A 94 49.90 -7.55 20.17
C SER A 94 50.02 -6.04 19.94
N SER A 95 50.11 -5.57 18.70
CA SER A 95 50.24 -4.15 18.40
C SER A 95 48.90 -3.41 18.52
N GLU A 96 48.98 -2.12 18.81
CA GLU A 96 47.81 -1.23 18.84
C GLU A 96 47.08 -1.20 17.49
N VAL A 97 47.84 -1.25 16.38
CA VAL A 97 47.29 -1.23 15.02
C VAL A 97 46.52 -2.52 14.72
N TRP A 98 47.04 -3.68 15.16
CA TRP A 98 46.32 -4.97 15.03
C TRP A 98 45.04 -4.96 15.88
N SER A 99 45.12 -4.48 17.12
CA SER A 99 43.97 -4.38 18.02
C SER A 99 42.88 -3.46 17.44
N THR A 100 43.28 -2.36 16.82
CA THR A 100 42.37 -1.44 16.12
C THR A 100 41.65 -2.15 14.96
N ALA A 101 42.37 -2.93 14.14
CA ALA A 101 41.75 -3.68 13.05
C ALA A 101 40.73 -4.72 13.55
N GLN A 102 41.01 -5.42 14.65
CA GLN A 102 40.06 -6.35 15.28
C GLN A 102 38.80 -5.67 15.81
N LEU A 103 38.94 -4.46 16.39
CA LEU A 103 37.80 -3.65 16.81
C LEU A 103 36.93 -3.24 15.61
N GLU A 104 37.53 -2.80 14.51
CA GLU A 104 36.78 -2.44 13.30
C GLU A 104 36.10 -3.67 12.66
N LEU A 105 36.76 -4.83 12.64
CA LEU A 105 36.14 -6.10 12.23
C LEU A 105 34.93 -6.46 13.09
N THR A 106 35.03 -6.29 14.40
CA THR A 106 33.91 -6.53 15.33
C THR A 106 32.73 -5.60 15.02
N ARG A 107 33.00 -4.30 14.79
CA ARG A 107 31.96 -3.33 14.39
C ARG A 107 31.34 -3.68 13.04
N LEU A 108 32.14 -4.15 12.08
CA LEU A 108 31.67 -4.63 10.80
C LEU A 108 30.70 -5.81 10.97
N ASN A 109 31.06 -6.80 11.80
CA ASN A 109 30.21 -7.96 12.08
C ASN A 109 28.90 -7.60 12.79
N GLN A 110 28.93 -6.61 13.69
CA GLN A 110 27.70 -6.10 14.33
C GLN A 110 26.72 -5.48 13.32
N LEU A 111 27.22 -4.88 12.24
CA LEU A 111 26.36 -4.44 11.14
C LEU A 111 25.80 -5.62 10.34
N GLY A 112 26.58 -6.70 10.16
CA GLY A 112 26.09 -7.96 9.60
C GLY A 112 24.84 -8.47 10.30
N ASN A 113 24.87 -8.54 11.63
CA ASN A 113 23.72 -8.96 12.44
C ASN A 113 22.50 -8.04 12.24
N GLN A 114 22.71 -6.73 12.06
CA GLN A 114 21.62 -5.79 11.79
C GLN A 114 21.02 -5.97 10.39
N ILE A 115 21.83 -6.33 9.39
CA ILE A 115 21.36 -6.67 8.04
C ILE A 115 20.47 -7.92 8.09
N ASP A 116 20.89 -8.94 8.85
CA ASP A 116 20.10 -10.18 9.02
C ASP A 116 18.77 -9.94 9.74
N ASP A 117 18.74 -9.08 10.77
CA ASP A 117 17.48 -8.66 11.41
C ASP A 117 16.53 -7.97 10.43
N MET A 118 17.04 -7.10 9.55
CA MET A 118 16.21 -6.46 8.52
C MET A 118 15.58 -7.50 7.59
N ARG A 119 16.33 -8.55 7.24
CA ARG A 119 15.82 -9.65 6.39
C ARG A 119 14.63 -10.35 7.06
N VAL A 120 14.74 -10.65 8.35
CA VAL A 120 13.68 -11.29 9.15
C VAL A 120 12.44 -10.40 9.25
N ARG A 121 12.63 -9.10 9.46
CA ARG A 121 11.51 -8.14 9.53
C ARG A 121 10.75 -8.04 8.20
N LEU A 122 11.47 -8.09 7.08
CA LEU A 122 10.87 -8.13 5.74
C LEU A 122 10.14 -9.45 5.45
N ASP A 123 10.67 -10.60 5.90
CA ASP A 123 9.98 -11.88 5.80
C ASP A 123 8.63 -11.87 6.52
N ARG A 124 8.58 -11.23 7.70
CA ARG A 124 7.31 -11.07 8.42
C ARG A 124 6.31 -10.27 7.61
N ILE A 125 6.71 -9.16 6.99
CA ILE A 125 5.82 -8.37 6.10
C ILE A 125 5.35 -9.21 4.91
N ALA A 126 6.25 -9.97 4.29
CA ALA A 126 5.89 -10.84 3.17
C ALA A 126 4.86 -11.91 3.59
N GLY A 127 5.02 -12.49 4.77
CA GLY A 127 4.06 -13.42 5.36
C GLY A 127 2.70 -12.78 5.63
N ASP A 128 2.67 -11.60 6.25
CA ASP A 128 1.45 -10.85 6.53
C ASP A 128 0.68 -10.53 5.22
N LEU A 129 1.41 -10.12 4.18
CA LEU A 129 0.86 -9.85 2.86
C LEU A 129 0.32 -11.11 2.17
N ALA A 130 1.00 -12.25 2.32
CA ALA A 130 0.52 -13.53 1.78
C ALA A 130 -0.78 -13.97 2.46
N VAL A 131 -0.90 -13.78 3.78
CA VAL A 131 -2.15 -14.02 4.52
C VAL A 131 -3.26 -13.11 4.02
N ALA A 132 -2.99 -11.82 3.84
CA ALA A 132 -3.96 -10.87 3.32
C ALA A 132 -4.43 -11.24 1.90
N ALA A 133 -3.51 -11.64 1.02
CA ALA A 133 -3.82 -12.09 -0.33
C ALA A 133 -4.70 -13.34 -0.34
N ASN A 134 -4.40 -14.32 0.52
CA ASN A 134 -5.23 -15.52 0.69
C ASN A 134 -6.64 -15.17 1.23
N GLY A 135 -6.77 -14.09 1.97
CA GLY A 135 -8.05 -13.52 2.43
C GLY A 135 -8.80 -12.70 1.36
N GLY A 136 -8.31 -12.63 0.12
CA GLY A 136 -8.93 -11.92 -1.00
C GLY A 136 -8.52 -10.46 -1.15
N ALA A 137 -7.54 -9.96 -0.37
CA ALA A 137 -7.02 -8.61 -0.56
C ALA A 137 -6.13 -8.52 -1.81
N ASP A 138 -6.23 -7.42 -2.56
CA ASP A 138 -5.23 -7.12 -3.58
C ASP A 138 -3.94 -6.61 -2.93
N ALA A 139 -2.96 -7.51 -2.81
CA ALA A 139 -1.66 -7.25 -2.22
C ALA A 139 -0.50 -7.33 -3.23
N ARG A 140 -0.79 -7.44 -4.53
CA ARG A 140 0.23 -7.77 -5.55
C ARG A 140 1.37 -6.74 -5.59
N ALA A 141 1.03 -5.45 -5.56
CA ALA A 141 2.01 -4.37 -5.59
C ALA A 141 2.87 -4.36 -4.32
N SER A 142 2.26 -4.55 -3.15
CA SER A 142 2.96 -4.61 -1.87
C SER A 142 3.90 -5.81 -1.79
N ILE A 143 3.49 -6.99 -2.27
CA ILE A 143 4.34 -8.19 -2.34
C ILE A 143 5.56 -7.93 -3.23
N ALA A 144 5.36 -7.31 -4.39
CA ALA A 144 6.46 -6.97 -5.29
C ALA A 144 7.44 -5.98 -4.64
N ALA A 145 6.93 -4.95 -3.97
CA ALA A 145 7.74 -3.95 -3.27
C ALA A 145 8.53 -4.57 -2.10
N THR A 146 7.90 -5.43 -1.29
CA THR A 146 8.60 -6.17 -0.23
C THR A 146 9.66 -7.10 -0.81
N GLY A 147 9.37 -7.82 -1.90
CA GLY A 147 10.34 -8.67 -2.59
C GLY A 147 11.56 -7.89 -3.11
N ALA A 148 11.36 -6.70 -3.66
CA ALA A 148 12.47 -5.83 -4.09
C ALA A 148 13.33 -5.39 -2.90
N MET A 149 12.72 -5.05 -1.76
CA MET A 149 13.45 -4.68 -0.55
C MET A 149 14.22 -5.87 0.04
N ILE A 150 13.65 -7.08 0.00
CA ILE A 150 14.33 -8.32 0.39
C ILE A 150 15.59 -8.52 -0.46
N ALA A 151 15.47 -8.39 -1.78
CA ALA A 151 16.61 -8.53 -2.70
C ALA A 151 17.71 -7.51 -2.39
N ARG A 152 17.34 -6.26 -2.08
CA ARG A 152 18.27 -5.21 -1.67
C ARG A 152 19.04 -5.58 -0.40
N VAL A 153 18.34 -6.00 0.66
CA VAL A 153 18.96 -6.43 1.93
C VAL A 153 19.84 -7.67 1.74
N GLN A 154 19.43 -8.62 0.90
CA GLN A 154 20.24 -9.79 0.56
C GLN A 154 21.54 -9.41 -0.16
N ALA A 155 21.47 -8.47 -1.11
CA ALA A 155 22.66 -7.95 -1.78
C ALA A 155 23.63 -7.28 -0.80
N LEU A 156 23.10 -6.51 0.15
CA LEU A 156 23.89 -5.90 1.23
C LEU A 156 24.54 -6.96 2.14
N GLY A 157 23.81 -8.02 2.50
CA GLY A 157 24.33 -9.15 3.27
C GLY A 157 25.44 -9.92 2.53
N ALA A 158 25.29 -10.11 1.23
CA ALA A 158 26.33 -10.70 0.38
C ALA A 158 27.61 -9.84 0.37
N GLN A 159 27.47 -8.52 0.20
CA GLN A 159 28.59 -7.57 0.29
C GLN A 159 29.28 -7.64 1.66
N HIS A 160 28.49 -7.69 2.75
CA HIS A 160 29.02 -7.87 4.10
C HIS A 160 29.84 -9.15 4.24
N SER A 161 29.27 -10.29 3.85
CA SER A 161 29.94 -11.59 3.97
C SER A 161 31.26 -11.66 3.19
N ALA A 162 31.33 -10.98 2.03
CA ALA A 162 32.54 -10.91 1.23
C ALA A 162 33.60 -10.02 1.88
N ALA A 163 33.20 -8.81 2.31
CA ALA A 163 34.10 -7.86 2.96
C ALA A 163 34.64 -8.38 4.29
N PHE A 164 33.80 -8.99 5.13
CA PHE A 164 34.22 -9.57 6.41
C PHE A 164 35.25 -10.68 6.21
N ARG A 165 34.99 -11.64 5.30
CA ARG A 165 35.95 -12.72 4.99
C ARG A 165 37.26 -12.19 4.44
N ALA A 166 37.22 -11.18 3.56
CA ALA A 166 38.44 -10.59 3.00
C ALA A 166 39.27 -9.87 4.08
N ALA A 167 38.60 -9.16 4.99
CA ALA A 167 39.24 -8.45 6.09
C ALA A 167 39.83 -9.39 7.14
N ASP A 168 39.10 -10.44 7.53
CA ASP A 168 39.56 -11.48 8.46
C ASP A 168 40.78 -12.23 7.92
N ALA A 169 40.76 -12.62 6.64
CA ALA A 169 41.86 -13.32 5.99
C ALA A 169 43.15 -12.48 5.84
N ALA A 170 43.03 -11.14 5.91
CA ALA A 170 44.17 -10.24 5.76
C ALA A 170 44.93 -9.98 7.07
N LEU A 171 44.36 -10.33 8.22
CA LEU A 171 45.03 -10.18 9.51
C LEU A 171 45.84 -11.43 9.88
N PRO A 172 47.06 -11.26 10.43
CA PRO A 172 47.82 -12.37 10.97
C PRO A 172 47.09 -12.95 12.19
N ARG A 173 47.07 -14.29 12.27
CA ARG A 173 46.56 -15.04 13.42
C ARG A 173 47.54 -15.03 14.58
#